data_AF-A0A967GV02-F1
#
_entry.id   AF-A0A967GV02-F1
#
_cell.length_a   1.000
_cell.length_b   1.000
_cell.length_c   1.000
_cell.angle_alpha   90.00
_cell.angle_beta   90.00
_cell.angle_gamma   90.00
#
_symmetry.space_group_name_H-M   'P 1'
#
loop_
_entity.id
_entity.type
_entity.pdbx_description
1 polymer ?
#
loop_
_entity_poly.entity_id
_entity_poly.type
_entity_poly.pdbx_seq_one_letter_code
_entity_poly.pdbx_strand_id
1 'polypeptide(L)'
;RIEDVVGEVDVALLDGAFFRPEEVPGRRVEDIPHPMIPDTMTRLEPLARQGKRIVLTHLNNTNPALDDRSSEAEQVRRRGFEIAREGTVYPL
;
A
#
# COMPACT_ATOMS: atom_id res chain seq x y z
N ARG A 1 4.31 6.99 16.54
CA ARG A 1 3.94 5.78 15.76
C ARG A 1 3.79 6.21 14.28
N ILE A 2 3.65 5.29 13.32
CA ILE A 2 3.56 5.69 11.90
C ILE A 2 2.28 6.51 11.63
N GLU A 3 1.21 6.22 12.36
CA GLU A 3 -0.08 6.91 12.29
C GLU A 3 0.05 8.40 12.63
N ASP A 4 0.88 8.74 13.61
CA ASP A 4 1.09 10.13 14.04
C ASP A 4 1.75 10.92 12.90
N VAL A 5 2.80 10.36 12.29
CA VAL A 5 3.51 11.00 11.17
C VAL A 5 2.64 11.09 9.91
N VAL A 6 1.88 10.03 9.60
CA VAL A 6 0.93 10.04 8.46
C VAL A 6 -0.19 11.08 8.70
N GLY A 7 -0.59 11.28 9.94
CA GLY A 7 -1.56 12.31 10.32
C GLY A 7 -1.08 13.74 10.11
N GLU A 8 0.24 13.97 10.15
CA GLU A 8 0.86 15.30 10.03
C GLU A 8 1.18 15.71 8.60
N VAL A 9 1.18 14.78 7.64
CA VAL A 9 1.49 15.05 6.23
C VAL A 9 0.23 15.13 5.36
N ASP A 10 0.36 15.78 4.21
CA ASP A 10 -0.70 15.86 3.19
C ASP A 10 -0.75 14.60 2.32
N VAL A 11 0.42 14.05 1.97
CA VAL A 11 0.59 12.83 1.17
C VAL A 11 1.62 11.92 1.82
N ALA A 12 1.24 10.66 2.08
CA ALA A 12 2.13 9.62 2.58
C ALA A 12 2.40 8.57 1.49
N LEU A 13 3.63 8.52 0.98
CA LEU A 13 4.09 7.45 0.09
C LEU A 13 4.69 6.33 0.94
N LEU A 14 4.05 5.16 0.96
CA LEU A 14 4.41 4.03 1.81
C LEU A 14 4.74 2.78 1.00
N ASP A 15 5.52 1.90 1.59
CA ASP A 15 5.85 0.60 1.02
C ASP A 15 4.59 -0.25 0.75
N GLY A 16 4.50 -0.79 -0.46
CA GLY A 16 3.46 -1.72 -0.89
C GLY A 16 4.05 -2.90 -1.65
N ALA A 17 5.19 -3.45 -1.19
CA ALA A 17 5.89 -4.52 -1.89
C ALA A 17 5.00 -5.76 -2.08
N PHE A 18 4.39 -6.25 -1.00
CA PHE A 18 3.64 -7.52 -1.00
C PHE A 18 2.22 -7.36 -0.46
N PHE A 19 1.27 -7.98 -1.14
CA PHE A 19 -0.13 -8.09 -0.74
C PHE A 19 -0.41 -9.40 0.01
N ARG A 20 0.24 -10.50 -0.39
CA ARG A 20 0.09 -11.82 0.24
C ARG A 20 1.40 -12.64 0.26
N PRO A 21 1.57 -13.58 1.21
CA PRO A 21 2.81 -14.34 1.36
C PRO A 21 3.21 -15.18 0.14
N GLU A 22 2.23 -15.64 -0.66
CA GLU A 22 2.44 -16.52 -1.82
C GLU A 22 3.17 -15.84 -2.99
N GLU A 23 3.44 -14.54 -2.88
CA GLU A 23 4.16 -13.74 -3.88
C GLU A 23 5.65 -14.03 -3.97
N VAL A 24 6.22 -14.77 -3.00
CA VAL A 24 7.65 -15.05 -2.95
C VAL A 24 7.89 -16.56 -3.03
N PRO A 25 8.01 -17.14 -4.24
CA PRO A 25 8.27 -18.56 -4.39
C PRO A 25 9.58 -18.98 -3.72
N GLY A 26 9.54 -20.03 -2.90
CA GLY A 26 10.73 -20.64 -2.32
C GLY A 26 11.37 -19.88 -1.14
N ARG A 27 10.73 -18.83 -0.62
CA ARG A 27 11.12 -18.16 0.63
C ARG A 27 9.87 -17.80 1.43
N ARG A 28 10.03 -17.51 2.72
CA ARG A 28 8.93 -16.98 3.52
C ARG A 28 8.93 -15.47 3.42
N VAL A 29 7.77 -14.85 3.25
CA VAL A 29 7.66 -13.39 3.12
C VAL A 29 8.15 -12.68 4.39
N GLU A 30 8.02 -13.33 5.55
CA GLU A 30 8.46 -12.80 6.84
C GLU A 30 9.99 -12.65 6.94
N ASP A 31 10.74 -13.32 6.07
CA ASP A 31 12.19 -13.21 5.99
C ASP A 31 12.62 -12.00 5.12
N ILE A 32 11.67 -11.30 4.51
CA ILE A 32 11.88 -10.08 3.72
C ILE A 32 11.31 -8.90 4.50
N PRO A 33 12.11 -7.89 4.89
CA PRO A 33 11.69 -6.84 5.82
C PRO A 33 10.81 -5.76 5.17
N HIS A 34 9.65 -6.16 4.65
CA HIS A 34 8.60 -5.27 4.15
C HIS A 34 7.28 -5.52 4.88
N PRO A 35 6.51 -4.47 5.22
CA PRO A 35 5.18 -4.65 5.76
C PRO A 35 4.25 -5.21 4.67
N MET A 36 3.30 -6.04 5.08
CA MET A 36 2.24 -6.49 4.17
C MET A 36 1.25 -5.35 3.93
N ILE A 37 0.79 -5.20 2.69
CA ILE A 37 -0.24 -4.20 2.34
C ILE A 37 -1.48 -4.32 3.24
N PRO A 38 -2.06 -5.52 3.49
CA PRO A 38 -3.20 -5.68 4.40
C PRO A 38 -2.97 -5.15 5.82
N ASP A 39 -1.76 -5.30 6.36
CA ASP A 39 -1.42 -4.82 7.70
C ASP A 39 -1.33 -3.30 7.72
N THR A 40 -0.66 -2.71 6.73
CA THR A 40 -0.59 -1.26 6.53
C THR A 40 -1.98 -0.65 6.37
N MET A 41 -2.82 -1.26 5.53
CA MET A 41 -4.20 -0.82 5.32
C MET A 41 -5.02 -0.90 6.60
N THR A 42 -4.97 -2.01 7.32
CA THR A 42 -5.72 -2.20 8.57
C THR A 42 -5.34 -1.14 9.61
N ARG A 43 -4.05 -0.81 9.71
CA ARG A 43 -3.53 0.17 10.67
C ARG A 43 -3.89 1.61 10.31
N LEU A 44 -3.90 1.95 9.02
CA LEU A 44 -4.06 3.32 8.55
C LEU A 44 -5.44 3.65 7.96
N GLU A 45 -6.34 2.67 7.85
CA GLU A 45 -7.69 2.84 7.32
C GLU A 45 -8.48 3.97 8.01
N PRO A 46 -8.39 4.20 9.34
CA PRO A 46 -9.05 5.34 9.96
C PRO A 46 -8.60 6.69 9.38
N LEU A 47 -7.30 6.86 9.10
CA LEU A 47 -6.75 8.08 8.52
C LEU A 47 -7.13 8.21 7.04
N ALA A 48 -7.04 7.11 6.28
CA ALA A 48 -7.47 7.09 4.88
C ALA A 48 -8.95 7.48 4.74
N ARG A 49 -9.82 6.97 5.61
CA ARG A 49 -11.25 7.33 5.67
C ARG A 49 -11.52 8.77 6.08
N GLN A 50 -10.59 9.41 6.81
CA GLN A 50 -10.62 10.83 7.14
C GLN A 50 -10.10 11.73 6.01
N GLY A 51 -9.77 11.15 4.85
CA GLY A 51 -9.31 11.89 3.67
C GLY A 51 -7.80 12.08 3.60
N LYS A 52 -7.00 11.43 4.47
CA LYS A 52 -5.54 11.42 4.32
C LYS A 52 -5.14 10.66 3.07
N ARG A 53 -4.29 11.27 2.26
CA ARG A 53 -3.83 10.68 1.00
C ARG A 53 -2.67 9.71 1.28
N ILE A 54 -2.97 8.41 1.26
CA ILE A 54 -1.99 7.35 1.49
C ILE A 54 -1.81 6.55 0.22
N VAL A 55 -0.60 6.53 -0.30
CA VAL A 55 -0.25 5.94 -1.58
C VAL A 55 0.75 4.80 -1.35
N LEU A 56 0.39 3.61 -1.81
CA LEU A 56 1.26 2.44 -1.83
C LEU A 56 2.16 2.50 -3.07
N THR A 57 3.47 2.39 -2.88
CA THR A 57 4.48 2.39 -3.94
C THR A 57 5.48 1.24 -3.77
N HIS A 58 6.44 1.10 -4.69
CA HIS A 58 7.45 0.03 -4.66
C HIS A 58 6.82 -1.38 -4.67
N LEU A 59 5.83 -1.58 -5.54
CA LEU A 59 5.16 -2.87 -5.69
C LEU A 59 6.15 -3.89 -6.28
N ASN A 60 6.21 -5.09 -5.69
CA ASN A 60 6.95 -6.18 -6.29
C ASN A 60 6.27 -6.63 -7.60
N ASN A 61 7.03 -7.16 -8.55
CA ASN A 61 6.51 -7.59 -9.85
C ASN A 61 5.42 -8.68 -9.76
N THR A 62 5.38 -9.42 -8.65
CA THR A 62 4.36 -10.45 -8.39
C THR A 62 3.10 -9.90 -7.73
N ASN A 63 3.08 -8.62 -7.36
CA ASN A 63 2.01 -8.04 -6.58
C ASN A 63 0.72 -7.96 -7.41
N PRO A 64 -0.36 -8.63 -7.00
CA PRO A 64 -1.60 -8.66 -7.77
C PRO A 64 -2.24 -7.27 -7.92
N ALA A 65 -1.90 -6.32 -7.03
CA ALA A 65 -2.37 -4.94 -7.13
C ALA A 65 -1.77 -4.18 -8.33
N LEU A 66 -0.77 -4.75 -9.02
CA LEU A 66 -0.27 -4.23 -10.28
C LEU A 66 -1.34 -4.26 -11.39
N ASP A 67 -2.21 -5.28 -11.44
CA ASP A 67 -3.37 -5.27 -12.35
C ASP A 67 -4.49 -4.41 -11.73
N ASP A 68 -4.82 -3.30 -12.39
CA ASP A 68 -5.86 -2.37 -11.92
C ASP A 68 -7.24 -3.03 -11.75
N ARG A 69 -7.48 -4.17 -12.42
CA ARG A 69 -8.73 -4.94 -12.39
C ARG A 69 -8.70 -6.08 -11.38
N SER A 70 -7.60 -6.29 -10.66
CA SER A 70 -7.53 -7.33 -9.63
C SER A 70 -8.42 -6.98 -8.43
N SER A 71 -8.88 -8.01 -7.73
CA SER A 71 -9.61 -7.87 -6.48
C SER A 71 -8.80 -7.14 -5.40
N GLU A 72 -7.48 -7.29 -5.45
CA GLU A 72 -6.51 -6.69 -4.55
C GLU A 72 -6.41 -5.18 -4.82
N ALA A 73 -6.28 -4.75 -6.08
CA ALA A 73 -6.32 -3.34 -6.43
C ALA A 73 -7.68 -2.71 -6.10
N GLU A 74 -8.78 -3.42 -6.31
CA GLU A 74 -10.11 -2.98 -5.88
C GLU A 74 -10.19 -2.81 -4.36
N GLN A 75 -9.66 -3.77 -3.59
CA GLN A 75 -9.66 -3.71 -2.13
C GLN A 75 -8.87 -2.49 -1.62
N VAL A 76 -7.70 -2.21 -2.20
CA VAL A 76 -6.89 -1.01 -1.85
C VAL A 76 -7.72 0.26 -2.00
N ARG A 77 -8.33 0.44 -3.18
CA ARG A 77 -9.15 1.63 -3.48
C ARG A 77 -10.38 1.72 -2.58
N ARG A 78 -11.07 0.59 -2.33
CA ARG A 78 -12.25 0.54 -1.46
C ARG A 78 -11.96 0.93 0.00
N ARG A 79 -10.72 0.75 0.46
CA ARG A 79 -10.29 1.16 1.81
C ARG A 79 -9.75 2.59 1.87
N GLY A 80 -9.77 3.33 0.75
CA GLY A 80 -9.35 4.73 0.68
C GLY A 80 -7.86 4.94 0.40
N PHE A 81 -7.14 3.90 -0.04
CA PHE A 81 -5.73 3.97 -0.38
C PHE A 81 -5.54 4.11 -1.90
N GLU A 82 -4.40 4.67 -2.30
CA GLU A 82 -3.97 4.78 -3.70
C GLU A 82 -2.85 3.78 -4.00
N ILE A 83 -2.72 3.40 -5.28
CA ILE A 83 -1.58 2.64 -5.80
C ILE A 83 -0.83 3.57 -6.74
N ALA A 84 0.45 3.81 -6.46
CA ALA A 84 1.29 4.62 -7.32
C ALA A 84 1.43 3.96 -8.70
N ARG A 85 1.32 4.76 -9.75
CA ARG A 85 1.59 4.34 -11.13
C ARG A 85 2.77 5.11 -11.69
N GLU A 86 3.48 4.51 -12.63
CA GLU A 86 4.56 5.21 -13.34
C GLU A 86 4.03 6.50 -13.97
N GLY A 87 4.78 7.59 -13.84
CA GLY A 87 4.37 8.92 -14.31
C GLY A 87 3.36 9.66 -13.43
N THR A 88 2.92 9.09 -12.30
CA THR A 88 2.04 9.80 -11.36
C THR A 88 2.76 11.01 -10.76
N VAL A 89 2.11 12.18 -10.81
CA VAL A 89 2.61 13.43 -10.21
C VAL A 89 1.77 13.78 -8.99
N TYR A 90 2.44 14.03 -7.87
CA TYR A 90 1.82 14.50 -6.63
C TYR A 90 2.20 15.98 -6.43
N PRO A 91 1.31 16.94 -6.70
CA PRO A 91 1.56 18.34 -6.38
C PRO A 91 1.56 18.50 -4.86
N LEU A 92 2.59 19.16 -4.33
CA LEU A 92 2.78 19.45 -2.90
C LEU A 92 2.58 20.95 -2.65
#